data_AF-A0A6J4XZP9-F1
#
_entry.id   AF-A0A6J4XZP9-F1
#
_cell.length_a   1.000
_cell.length_b   1.000
_cell.length_c   1.000
_cell.angle_alpha   90.00
_cell.angle_beta   90.00
_cell.angle_gamma   90.00
#
_symmetry.space_group_name_H-M   'P 1'
#
loop_
_entity.id
_entity.type
_entity.pdbx_description
1 polymer ?
#
loop_
_entity_poly.entity_id
_entity_poly.type
_entity_poly.pdbx_seq_one_letter_code
_entity_poly.pdbx_strand_id
1 'polypeptide(L)'
;MMFFYFLRNQSPLLPVSHRTLTILAAMVWYAGGIVLLIKGVSLLLEAEALQPDQHWPRTAVMAALLVGGIKAIFLFSGTCRKNLARIAALKRPKIWQFFRPVFFCF
;
A
#
# COMPACT_ATOMS: atom_id res chain seq x y z
N MET A 1 -1.66 -2.04 25.16
CA MET A 1 -0.49 -2.89 24.82
C MET A 1 -0.70 -4.39 25.11
N MET A 2 -1.57 -4.75 26.06
CA MET A 2 -1.82 -6.15 26.48
C MET A 2 -2.77 -6.96 25.56
N PHE A 3 -3.65 -6.28 24.80
CA PHE A 3 -4.62 -6.92 23.90
C PHE A 3 -3.98 -7.64 22.69
N PHE A 4 -2.82 -7.16 22.23
CA PHE A 4 -2.07 -7.77 21.12
C PHE A 4 -1.31 -9.05 21.52
N TYR A 5 -0.98 -9.22 22.81
CA TYR A 5 -0.33 -10.44 23.28
C TYR A 5 -1.31 -11.62 23.37
N PHE A 6 -2.61 -11.35 23.60
CA PHE A 6 -3.62 -12.39 23.71
C PHE A 6 -3.97 -13.03 22.36
N LEU A 7 -3.93 -12.27 21.26
CA LEU A 7 -4.10 -12.80 19.89
C LEU A 7 -2.88 -13.59 19.37
N ARG A 8 -1.76 -13.57 20.09
CA ARG A 8 -0.49 -14.23 19.69
C ARG A 8 -0.54 -15.75 19.83
N ASN A 9 -1.41 -16.30 20.67
CA ASN A 9 -1.26 -17.69 21.14
C ASN A 9 -2.39 -18.66 20.75
N GLN A 10 -3.52 -18.22 20.20
CA GLN A 10 -4.66 -19.12 19.89
C GLN A 10 -5.36 -18.80 18.57
N SER A 11 -4.65 -18.89 17.45
CA SER A 11 -5.33 -18.95 16.15
C SER A 11 -4.78 -20.12 15.33
N PRO A 12 -5.64 -21.00 14.77
CA PRO A 12 -5.23 -22.08 13.88
C PRO A 12 -4.85 -21.45 12.54
N LEU A 13 -3.70 -20.77 12.49
CA LEU A 13 -3.24 -20.05 11.32
C LEU A 13 -2.41 -20.98 10.47
N LEU A 14 -2.99 -21.39 9.34
CA LEU A 14 -2.36 -22.26 8.36
C LEU A 14 -0.93 -21.75 8.09
N PRO A 15 0.08 -22.63 8.22
CA PRO A 15 1.42 -22.30 7.75
C PRO A 15 1.33 -22.02 6.25
N VAL A 16 1.85 -20.87 5.84
CA VAL A 16 1.86 -20.46 4.43
C VAL A 16 3.29 -20.31 3.97
N SER A 17 3.50 -20.39 2.66
CA SER A 17 4.82 -20.11 2.08
C SER A 17 5.14 -18.61 2.15
N HIS A 18 6.43 -18.28 2.17
CA HIS A 18 6.89 -16.89 2.01
C HIS A 18 6.35 -16.23 0.73
N ARG A 19 6.20 -17.01 -0.35
CA ARG A 19 5.66 -16.53 -1.64
C ARG A 19 4.23 -16.01 -1.48
N THR A 20 3.38 -16.75 -0.75
CA THR A 20 2.00 -16.33 -0.47
C THR A 20 1.97 -14.98 0.26
N LEU A 21 2.82 -14.80 1.29
CA LEU A 21 2.89 -13.53 2.01
C LEU A 21 3.39 -12.38 1.15
N THR A 22 4.36 -12.63 0.27
CA THR A 22 4.85 -11.63 -0.70
C THR A 22 3.75 -11.22 -1.68
N ILE A 23 2.96 -12.17 -2.19
CA ILE A 23 1.83 -11.88 -3.08
C ILE A 23 0.77 -11.04 -2.35
N LEU A 24 0.39 -11.41 -1.12
CA LEU A 24 -0.56 -10.62 -0.32
C LEU A 24 -0.04 -9.21 -0.04
N ALA A 25 1.24 -9.06 0.27
CA ALA A 25 1.85 -7.75 0.46
C ALA A 25 1.82 -6.91 -0.82
N ALA A 26 2.10 -7.52 -1.98
CA ALA A 26 2.01 -6.85 -3.27
C ALA A 26 0.57 -6.44 -3.62
N MET A 27 -0.42 -7.31 -3.36
CA MET A 27 -1.83 -7.02 -3.58
C MET A 27 -2.27 -5.76 -2.83
N VAL A 28 -1.89 -5.61 -1.56
CA VAL A 28 -2.23 -4.41 -0.78
C VAL A 28 -1.58 -3.15 -1.35
N TRP A 29 -0.32 -3.22 -1.79
CA TRP A 29 0.34 -2.07 -2.43
C TRP A 29 -0.33 -1.67 -3.74
N TYR A 30 -0.64 -2.63 -4.61
CA TYR A 30 -1.31 -2.36 -5.87
C TYR A 30 -2.73 -1.83 -5.65
N ALA A 31 -3.49 -2.40 -4.71
CA ALA A 31 -4.81 -1.91 -4.34
C ALA A 31 -4.77 -0.45 -3.89
N GLY A 32 -3.81 -0.09 -3.02
CA GLY A 32 -3.61 1.30 -2.60
C GLY A 32 -3.31 2.25 -3.76
N GLY A 33 -2.44 1.83 -4.69
CA GLY A 33 -2.14 2.59 -5.90
C GLY A 33 -3.35 2.78 -6.82
N ILE A 34 -4.12 1.72 -7.06
CA ILE A 34 -5.33 1.75 -7.89
C ILE A 34 -6.38 2.68 -7.28
N VAL A 35 -6.65 2.59 -5.97
CA VAL A 35 -7.61 3.47 -5.29
C VAL A 35 -7.19 4.93 -5.39
N LEU A 36 -5.89 5.23 -5.23
CA LEU A 36 -5.35 6.58 -5.40
C LEU A 36 -5.54 7.10 -6.83
N LEU A 37 -5.30 6.26 -7.84
CA LEU A 37 -5.53 6.63 -9.24
C LEU A 37 -7.01 6.91 -9.51
N ILE A 38 -7.93 6.04 -9.06
CA ILE A 38 -9.38 6.24 -9.24
C ILE A 38 -9.82 7.56 -8.61
N LYS A 39 -9.43 7.82 -7.36
CA LYS A 39 -9.76 9.08 -6.67
C LYS A 39 -9.16 10.29 -7.37
N GLY A 40 -7.91 10.19 -7.82
CA GLY A 40 -7.24 11.26 -8.57
C GLY A 40 -7.96 11.59 -9.89
N VAL A 41 -8.40 10.57 -10.63
CA VAL A 41 -9.19 10.75 -11.85
C VAL A 41 -10.54 11.40 -11.54
N SER A 42 -11.24 10.98 -10.49
CA SER A 42 -12.50 11.62 -10.05
C SER A 42 -12.30 13.12 -9.80
N LEU A 43 -11.27 13.48 -9.05
CA LEU A 43 -10.93 14.88 -8.76
C LEU A 43 -10.62 15.70 -10.01
N LEU A 44 -9.96 15.11 -11.01
CA LEU A 44 -9.68 15.78 -12.28
C LEU A 44 -10.96 16.00 -13.10
N LEU A 45 -11.86 15.00 -13.15
CA LEU A 45 -13.14 15.13 -13.82
C LEU A 45 -14.03 16.19 -13.15
N GLU A 46 -14.05 16.23 -11.82
CA GLU A 46 -14.75 17.26 -11.06
C GLU A 46 -14.16 18.66 -11.30
N ALA A 47 -12.84 18.79 -11.37
CA ALA A 47 -12.17 20.06 -11.67
C ALA A 47 -12.51 20.58 -13.08
N GLU A 48 -12.48 19.71 -14.09
CA GLU A 48 -12.84 20.05 -15.47
C GLU A 48 -14.33 20.42 -15.59
N ALA A 49 -15.22 19.73 -14.86
CA ALA A 49 -16.64 20.07 -14.83
C ALA A 49 -16.92 21.44 -14.19
N LEU A 50 -16.11 21.85 -13.20
CA LEU A 50 -16.25 23.15 -12.54
C LEU A 50 -15.69 24.30 -13.39
N GLN A 51 -14.56 24.11 -14.07
CA GLN A 51 -13.90 25.16 -14.86
C GLN A 51 -13.26 24.58 -16.14
N PRO A 52 -14.06 24.35 -17.19
CA PRO A 52 -13.63 23.60 -18.40
C PRO A 52 -12.58 24.32 -19.25
N ASP A 53 -12.47 25.64 -19.14
CA ASP A 53 -11.52 26.45 -19.93
C ASP A 53 -10.16 26.63 -19.25
N GLN A 54 -9.96 26.04 -18.07
CA GLN A 54 -8.73 26.22 -17.30
C GLN A 54 -7.70 25.14 -17.62
N HIS A 55 -6.46 25.55 -17.91
CA HIS A 55 -5.39 24.62 -18.26
C HIS A 55 -4.69 23.97 -17.04
N TRP A 56 -4.99 24.42 -15.82
CA TRP A 56 -4.31 23.92 -14.62
C TRP A 56 -4.51 22.42 -14.34
N PRO A 57 -5.66 21.76 -14.63
CA PRO A 57 -5.83 20.35 -14.35
C PRO A 57 -4.82 19.50 -15.14
N ARG A 58 -4.52 19.88 -16.39
CA ARG A 58 -3.48 19.22 -17.21
C ARG A 58 -2.09 19.34 -16.56
N THR A 59 -1.75 20.51 -16.05
CA THR A 59 -0.48 20.70 -15.33
C THR A 59 -0.45 19.96 -13.99
N ALA A 60 -1.60 19.81 -13.33
CA ALA A 60 -1.74 19.03 -12.11
C ALA A 60 -1.54 17.53 -12.35
N VAL A 61 -1.98 16.98 -13.50
CA VAL A 61 -1.66 15.59 -13.88
C VAL A 61 -0.16 15.38 -13.96
N MET A 62 0.56 16.25 -14.68
CA MET A 62 2.01 16.16 -14.81
C MET A 62 2.71 16.26 -13.45
N ALA A 63 2.32 17.22 -12.63
CA ALA A 63 2.85 17.37 -11.28
C ALA A 63 2.57 16.14 -10.40
N ALA A 64 1.35 15.60 -10.47
CA ALA A 64 0.95 14.43 -9.70
C ALA A 64 1.74 13.17 -10.10
N LEU A 65 1.97 12.96 -11.40
CA LEU A 65 2.80 11.85 -11.89
C LEU A 65 4.25 11.97 -11.44
N LEU A 66 4.83 13.18 -11.51
CA LEU A 66 6.20 13.42 -11.05
C LEU A 66 6.34 13.20 -9.53
N VAL A 67 5.50 13.86 -8.74
CA VAL A 67 5.54 13.75 -7.27
C VAL A 67 5.22 12.33 -6.82
N GLY A 68 4.23 11.68 -7.45
CA GLY A 68 3.87 10.30 -7.20
C GLY A 68 5.00 9.33 -7.54
N GLY A 69 5.63 9.50 -8.70
CA GLY A 69 6.78 8.71 -9.14
C GLY A 69 7.99 8.85 -8.21
N ILE A 70 8.33 10.08 -7.81
CA ILE A 70 9.38 10.35 -6.83
C ILE A 70 9.07 9.63 -5.51
N LYS A 71 7.85 9.76 -4.99
CA LYS A 71 7.42 9.06 -3.75
C LYS A 71 7.50 7.53 -3.91
N ALA A 72 7.14 7.00 -5.07
CA ALA A 72 7.24 5.56 -5.36
C ALA A 72 8.67 5.06 -5.31
N ILE A 73 9.60 5.78 -5.93
CA ILE A 73 11.01 5.42 -5.98
C ILE A 73 11.67 5.56 -4.61
N PHE A 74 11.44 6.66 -3.88
CA PHE A 74 12.20 6.94 -2.66
C PHE A 74 11.54 6.41 -1.39
N LEU A 75 10.23 6.58 -1.25
CA LEU A 75 9.53 6.29 0.01
C LEU A 75 8.93 4.87 0.02
N PHE A 76 8.22 4.50 -1.04
CA PHE A 76 7.56 3.20 -1.12
C PHE A 76 8.56 2.07 -1.37
N SER A 77 9.55 2.24 -2.25
CA SER A 77 10.55 1.19 -2.54
C SER A 77 11.30 0.72 -1.27
N GLY A 78 11.69 1.65 -0.40
CA GLY A 78 12.35 1.34 0.85
C GLY A 78 11.44 0.58 1.82
N THR A 79 10.17 0.96 1.89
CA THR A 79 9.17 0.32 2.74
C THR A 79 8.83 -1.09 2.25
N CYS A 80 8.64 -1.26 0.94
CA CYS A 80 8.44 -2.56 0.29
C CYS A 80 9.61 -3.50 0.58
N ARG A 81 10.84 -3.05 0.34
CA ARG A 81 12.06 -3.85 0.59
C ARG A 81 12.19 -4.26 2.06
N LYS A 82 11.92 -3.35 3.00
CA LYS A 82 11.88 -3.67 4.44
C LYS A 82 10.81 -4.72 4.77
N ASN A 83 9.63 -4.64 4.15
CA ASN A 83 8.57 -5.62 4.38
C ASN A 83 8.92 -7.00 3.79
N LEU A 84 9.48 -7.03 2.58
CA LEU A 84 9.94 -8.28 1.95
C LEU A 84 11.08 -8.93 2.73
N ALA A 85 12.07 -8.16 3.19
CA ALA A 85 13.15 -8.65 4.04
C ALA A 85 12.61 -9.24 5.35
N ARG A 86 11.60 -8.59 5.96
CA ARG A 86 10.91 -9.10 7.15
C ARG A 86 10.20 -10.42 6.87
N ILE A 87 9.46 -10.52 5.76
CA ILE A 87 8.78 -11.76 5.35
C ILE A 87 9.82 -12.87 5.19
N ALA A 88 10.92 -12.63 4.48
CA ALA A 88 11.99 -13.60 4.25
C ALA A 88 12.62 -14.13 5.55
N ALA A 89 12.74 -13.29 6.58
CA ALA A 89 13.29 -13.67 7.88
C ALA A 89 12.32 -14.51 8.77
N LEU A 90 11.07 -14.74 8.35
CA LEU A 90 10.11 -15.54 9.12
C LEU A 90 10.48 -17.03 9.08
N LYS A 91 10.78 -17.62 10.25
CA LYS A 91 11.05 -19.08 10.36
C LYS A 91 9.82 -19.95 10.10
N ARG A 92 8.63 -19.48 10.49
CA ARG A 92 7.33 -20.14 10.27
C ARG A 92 6.31 -19.10 9.83
N PRO A 93 6.15 -18.88 8.51
CA PRO A 93 5.29 -17.83 8.00
C PRO A 93 3.81 -18.16 8.25
N LYS A 94 3.08 -17.18 8.77
CA LYS A 94 1.62 -17.25 8.98
C LYS A 94 0.92 -16.20 8.14
N ILE A 95 -0.30 -16.49 7.67
CA ILE A 95 -1.01 -15.65 6.70
C ILE A 95 -1.12 -14.17 7.11
N TRP A 96 -1.31 -13.86 8.39
CA TRP A 96 -1.44 -12.49 8.92
C TRP A 96 -0.12 -11.72 9.02
N GLN A 97 1.02 -12.37 8.79
CA GLN A 97 2.34 -11.76 8.88
C GLN A 97 2.80 -11.14 7.55
N PHE A 98 1.90 -10.79 6.63
CA PHE A 98 2.25 -10.11 5.37
C PHE A 98 2.51 -8.61 5.57
N PHE A 99 1.95 -7.97 6.61
CA PHE A 99 2.31 -6.63 7.09
C PHE A 99 2.40 -6.57 8.63
N ARG A 100 2.94 -5.48 9.18
CA ARG A 100 2.83 -5.19 10.62
C ARG A 100 1.42 -4.66 10.91
N PRO A 101 0.79 -5.01 12.05
CA PRO A 101 -0.54 -4.51 12.39
C PRO A 101 -0.63 -2.98 12.41
N VAL A 102 0.45 -2.31 12.83
CA VAL A 102 0.57 -0.84 12.84
C VAL A 102 0.41 -0.24 11.44
N PHE A 103 0.68 -1.00 10.37
CA PHE A 103 0.47 -0.53 8.99
C PHE A 103 -0.99 -0.14 8.71
N PHE A 104 -1.96 -0.72 9.43
CA PHE A 104 -3.39 -0.50 9.24
C PHE A 104 -4.01 0.45 10.29
N CYS A 105 -3.20 1.03 11.19
CA CYS A 105 -3.68 1.91 12.26
C CYS A 105 -3.67 3.41 11.88
N PHE A 106 -3.80 3.73 10.60
CA PHE A 106 -3.84 5.10 10.08
C PHE A 106 -5.11 5.33 9.28
#